data_AF-A0A535KKG9-F1
#
_entry.id   AF-A0A535KKG9-F1
#
_cell.length_a   1.000
_cell.length_b   1.000
_cell.length_c   1.000
_cell.angle_alpha   90.00
_cell.angle_beta   90.00
_cell.angle_gamma   90.00
#
_symmetry.space_group_name_H-M   'P 1'
#
loop_
_entity.id
_entity.type
_entity.pdbx_description
1 polymer ?
#
loop_
_entity_poly.entity_id
_entity_poly.type
_entity_poly.pdbx_seq_one_letter_code
_entity_poly.pdbx_strand_id
1 'polypeptide(L)'
;MWIYENTLKVEHQATTLSLYSVRLDKNQQITEVKNARRLETHFRSPQLDLWRLSDTEWLLALRRPAPIARKKLSKVVVLAEQLVLPEFGETG
;
A
#
# COMPACT_ATOMS: atom_id res chain seq x y z
N MET A 1 4.37 -2.28 -9.55
CA MET A 1 4.09 -3.60 -8.94
C MET A 1 4.14 -4.63 -10.04
N TRP A 2 4.82 -5.75 -9.83
CA TRP A 2 4.94 -6.82 -10.83
C TRP A 2 5.11 -8.19 -10.17
N ILE A 3 4.85 -9.25 -10.92
CA ILE A 3 4.93 -10.65 -10.46
C ILE A 3 5.92 -11.39 -11.35
N TYR A 4 6.82 -12.15 -10.74
CA TYR A 4 7.78 -13.02 -11.43
C TYR A 4 8.03 -14.25 -10.56
N GLU A 5 8.02 -15.45 -11.15
CA GLU A 5 8.33 -16.72 -10.46
C GLU A 5 7.72 -16.80 -9.04
N ASN A 6 6.41 -16.56 -8.92
CA ASN A 6 5.68 -16.62 -7.65
C ASN A 6 6.08 -15.56 -6.60
N THR A 7 6.75 -14.49 -7.00
CA THR A 7 7.07 -13.35 -6.15
C THR A 7 6.36 -12.10 -6.64
N LEU A 8 5.55 -11.50 -5.77
CA LEU A 8 4.97 -10.18 -5.98
C LEU A 8 5.92 -9.13 -5.41
N LYS A 9 6.37 -8.22 -6.28
CA LYS A 9 7.26 -7.12 -5.92
C LYS A 9 6.53 -5.78 -6.00
N VAL A 10 6.66 -5.01 -4.92
CA VAL A 10 6.14 -3.64 -4.84
C VAL A 10 7.33 -2.68 -4.84
N GLU A 11 7.29 -1.71 -5.74
CA GLU A 11 8.39 -0.77 -6.00
C GLU A 11 7.87 0.66 -6.06
N HIS A 12 8.75 1.60 -5.72
CA HIS A 12 8.56 3.04 -5.89
C HIS A 12 9.89 3.66 -6.35
N GLN A 13 9.87 4.45 -7.43
CA GLN A 13 11.07 5.07 -8.01
C GLN A 13 12.25 4.09 -8.17
N ALA A 14 11.98 2.93 -8.76
CA ALA A 14 12.94 1.82 -8.93
C ALA A 14 13.51 1.20 -7.63
N THR A 15 13.05 1.64 -6.46
CA THR A 15 13.41 1.05 -5.17
C THR A 15 12.38 0.00 -4.77
N THR A 16 12.87 -1.17 -4.37
CA THR A 16 12.01 -2.26 -3.88
C THR A 16 11.58 -1.96 -2.46
N LEU A 17 10.26 -1.93 -2.22
CA LEU A 17 9.71 -1.64 -0.90
C LEU A 17 9.33 -2.92 -0.15
N SER A 18 8.75 -3.88 -0.86
CA SER A 18 8.31 -5.13 -0.24
C SER A 18 8.18 -6.26 -1.26
N LEU A 19 8.37 -7.48 -0.75
CA LEU A 19 8.26 -8.73 -1.46
C LEU A 19 7.22 -9.60 -0.77
N TYR A 20 6.41 -10.30 -1.56
CA TYR A 20 5.44 -11.28 -1.08
C TYR A 20 5.56 -12.56 -1.89
N SER A 21 5.44 -13.70 -1.24
CA SER A 21 5.24 -14.98 -1.91
C SER A 21 3.80 -15.07 -2.39
N VAL A 22 3.57 -15.43 -3.65
CA VAL A 22 2.22 -15.56 -4.22
C VAL A 22 2.02 -16.91 -4.89
N ARG A 23 0.81 -17.45 -4.77
CA ARG A 23 0.36 -18.58 -5.59
C ARG A 23 -0.57 -18.09 -6.68
N LEU A 24 -0.32 -18.58 -7.89
CA LEU A 24 -1.12 -18.31 -9.07
C LEU A 24 -1.89 -19.58 -9.46
N ASP A 25 -3.14 -19.42 -9.91
CA ASP A 25 -3.90 -20.51 -10.50
C ASP A 25 -3.53 -20.72 -11.98
N LYS A 26 -4.24 -21.64 -12.66
CA LYS A 26 -4.05 -21.92 -14.09
C LYS A 26 -4.35 -20.72 -14.99
N ASN A 27 -5.13 -19.76 -14.50
CA ASN A 27 -5.50 -18.54 -15.21
C ASN A 27 -4.60 -17.35 -14.81
N GLN A 28 -3.48 -17.61 -14.12
CA GLN A 28 -2.56 -16.59 -13.58
C GLN A 28 -3.21 -15.61 -12.59
N GLN A 29 -4.32 -15.99 -11.96
CA GLN A 29 -4.93 -15.21 -10.88
C GLN A 29 -4.28 -15.54 -9.54
N ILE A 30 -4.06 -14.50 -8.73
CA ILE A 30 -3.50 -14.64 -7.39
C ILE A 30 -4.54 -15.30 -6.48
N THR A 31 -4.22 -16.48 -5.98
CA THR A 31 -5.09 -17.22 -5.04
C THR A 31 -4.61 -17.09 -3.60
N GLU A 32 -3.33 -16.77 -3.39
CA GLU A 32 -2.74 -16.66 -2.07
C GLU A 32 -1.57 -15.67 -2.07
N VAL A 33 -1.47 -14.87 -1.02
CA VAL A 33 -0.35 -13.95 -0.74
C VAL A 33 0.16 -14.20 0.67
N LYS A 34 1.44 -14.50 0.81
CA LYS A 34 2.10 -14.89 2.06
C LYS A 34 3.48 -14.25 2.20
N ASN A 35 4.06 -14.40 3.39
CA ASN A 35 5.45 -14.05 3.69
C ASN A 35 5.80 -12.61 3.28
N ALA A 36 5.11 -11.65 3.88
CA ALA A 36 5.38 -10.24 3.65
C ALA A 36 6.78 -9.88 4.16
N ARG A 37 7.72 -9.67 3.24
CA ARG A 37 9.05 -9.14 3.56
C ARG A 37 9.11 -7.67 3.17
N ARG A 38 9.05 -6.80 4.17
CA ARG A 38 9.26 -5.36 3.99
C ARG A 38 10.76 -5.07 4.03
N LEU A 39 11.22 -4.23 3.11
CA LEU A 39 12.61 -3.79 3.08
C LEU A 39 12.72 -2.42 3.75
N GLU A 40 13.79 -2.22 4.51
CA GLU A 40 14.10 -0.90 5.06
C GLU A 40 14.55 0.02 3.93
N THR A 41 13.81 1.12 3.75
CA THR A 41 14.04 2.10 2.68
C THR A 41 13.63 3.49 3.16
N HIS A 42 14.19 4.53 2.55
CA HIS A 42 13.83 5.93 2.85
C HIS A 42 12.38 6.29 2.48
N PHE A 43 11.70 5.44 1.70
CA PHE A 43 10.29 5.62 1.34
C PHE A 43 9.32 4.98 2.33
N ARG A 44 9.84 4.34 3.39
CA ARG A 44 9.04 3.67 4.41
C ARG A 44 8.35 4.73 5.27
N SER A 45 7.01 4.77 5.25
CA SER A 45 6.26 5.64 6.15
C SER A 45 6.39 5.15 7.59
N PRO A 46 6.77 6.01 8.56
CA PRO A 46 6.79 5.67 9.98
C PRO A 46 5.40 5.28 10.51
N GLN A 47 4.34 5.73 9.82
CA GLN A 47 2.95 5.54 10.25
C GLN A 47 2.51 4.07 10.18
N LEU A 48 3.15 3.25 9.34
CA LEU A 48 2.82 1.82 9.22
C LEU A 48 3.29 0.99 10.42
N ASP A 49 4.25 1.47 11.21
CA ASP A 49 4.65 0.84 12.47
C ASP A 49 3.68 1.17 13.62
N LEU A 50 2.96 2.29 13.50
CA LEU A 50 1.98 2.72 14.50
C LEU A 50 0.67 1.92 14.43
N TRP A 51 0.40 1.25 13.30
CA TRP A 51 -0.83 0.50 13.08
C TRP A 51 -0.57 -0.99 13.23
N ARG A 52 -0.76 -1.52 14.45
CA ARG A 52 -0.83 -2.97 14.67
C ARG A 52 -2.18 -3.45 14.16
N LEU A 53 -2.21 -3.96 12.93
CA LEU A 53 -3.42 -4.54 12.36
C LEU A 53 -3.86 -5.75 13.20
N SER A 54 -5.07 -5.71 13.75
CA SER A 54 -5.68 -6.88 14.41
C SER A 54 -6.08 -7.93 13.36
N ASP A 55 -6.14 -9.19 13.78
CA ASP A 55 -6.52 -10.34 12.93
C ASP A 55 -7.90 -10.19 12.27
N THR A 56 -8.73 -9.25 12.73
CA THR A 56 -10.08 -9.00 12.22
C THR A 56 -10.23 -7.67 11.47
N GLU A 57 -9.24 -6.77 11.51
CA GLU A 57 -9.36 -5.45 10.89
C GLU A 57 -9.46 -5.50 9.35
N TRP A 58 -8.92 -6.55 8.72
CA TRP A 58 -9.09 -6.78 7.29
C TRP A 58 -10.56 -6.98 6.88
N LEU A 59 -11.45 -7.36 7.81
CA LEU A 59 -12.89 -7.44 7.56
C LEU A 59 -13.49 -6.06 7.25
N LEU A 60 -12.90 -4.97 7.75
CA LEU A 60 -13.33 -3.61 7.40
C LEU A 60 -13.01 -3.27 5.94
N ALA A 61 -11.92 -3.82 5.40
CA ALA A 61 -11.60 -3.67 3.99
C ALA A 61 -12.61 -4.39 3.10
N LEU A 62 -13.05 -5.60 3.49
CA LEU A 62 -14.10 -6.35 2.79
C LEU A 62 -15.47 -5.66 2.85
N ARG A 63 -15.77 -4.97 3.96
CA ARG A 63 -17.01 -4.20 4.15
C ARG A 63 -16.98 -2.85 3.43
N ARG A 64 -15.88 -2.49 2.75
CA ARG A 64 -15.87 -1.25 1.99
C ARG A 64 -16.95 -1.33 0.92
N PRO A 65 -17.84 -0.34 0.84
CA PRO A 65 -18.77 -0.25 -0.28
C PRO A 65 -17.97 -0.24 -1.58
N ALA A 66 -18.55 -0.86 -2.62
CA ALA A 66 -17.95 -0.86 -3.95
C ALA A 66 -17.52 0.56 -4.31
N PRO A 67 -16.32 0.77 -4.89
CA PRO A 67 -15.86 2.09 -5.28
C PRO A 67 -16.95 2.76 -6.11
N ILE A 68 -17.59 3.78 -5.54
CA ILE A 68 -18.56 4.56 -6.31
C ILE A 68 -17.76 5.18 -7.45
N ALA A 69 -18.16 4.89 -8.68
CA ALA A 69 -17.55 5.49 -9.85
C ALA A 69 -17.57 7.00 -9.65
N ARG A 70 -16.41 7.58 -9.36
CA ARG A 70 -16.29 9.03 -9.23
C ARG A 70 -16.75 9.58 -10.57
N LYS A 71 -17.84 10.35 -10.60
CA LYS A 71 -18.17 11.17 -11.77
C LYS A 71 -16.86 11.88 -12.12
N LYS A 72 -16.37 11.69 -13.36
CA LYS A 72 -15.11 12.29 -13.81
C LYS A 72 -15.11 13.73 -13.31
N LEU A 73 -14.24 14.03 -12.34
CA LEU A 73 -14.04 15.40 -11.90
C LEU A 73 -13.33 16.06 -13.08
N SER A 74 -14.11 16.64 -13.98
CA SER A 74 -13.62 17.59 -14.96
C SER A 74 -12.95 18.68 -14.13
N LYS A 75 -11.61 18.70 -14.15
CA LYS A 75 -10.66 19.40 -13.26
C LYS A 75 -10.13 18.48 -12.16
N VAL A 76 -8.86 18.11 -12.31
CA VAL A 76 -7.97 17.83 -11.19
C VAL A 76 -8.04 19.06 -10.27
N VAL A 77 -8.89 19.02 -9.26
CA VAL A 77 -8.69 19.88 -8.10
C VAL A 77 -7.42 19.35 -7.49
N VAL A 78 -6.38 20.18 -7.55
CA VAL A 78 -5.13 20.00 -6.85
C VAL A 78 -5.50 19.89 -5.37
N LEU A 79 -5.74 18.67 -4.88
CA LEU A 79 -5.80 18.33 -3.45
C LEU A 79 -4.37 18.36 -2.87
N ALA A 80 -3.61 19.37 -3.30
CA ALA A 80 -2.42 19.88 -2.67
C ALA A 80 -2.73 21.27 -2.09
N GLU A 81 -3.98 21.52 -1.68
CA GLU A 81 -4.20 22.35 -0.49
C GLU A 81 -3.73 21.55 0.73
N GLN A 82 -2.40 21.49 0.81
CA GLN A 82 -1.60 21.56 2.02
C GLN A 82 -2.26 20.96 3.26
N LEU A 83 -2.13 19.63 3.39
CA LEU A 83 -1.82 19.10 4.70
C LEU A 83 -0.46 19.69 5.08
N VAL A 84 -0.47 20.82 5.79
CA VAL A 84 0.71 21.34 6.47
C VAL A 84 1.09 20.28 7.47
N LEU A 85 2.14 19.52 7.15
CA LEU A 85 2.77 18.62 8.10
C LEU A 85 3.28 19.52 9.24
N PRO A 86 2.92 19.26 10.51
CA PRO A 86 3.49 20.01 11.62
C PRO A 86 5.01 19.82 11.59
N GLU A 87 5.75 20.93 11.66
CA GLU A 87 7.20 20.85 11.84
C GLU A 87 7.46 20.16 13.17
N PHE A 88 8.01 18.95 13.11
CA PHE A 88 8.58 18.32 14.28
C PHE A 88 9.83 19.12 14.62
N GLY A 89 9.70 20.05 15.56
CA GLY A 89 10.80 20.84 16.08
C GLY A 89 11.91 19.91 16.58
N GLU A 90 13.13 20.18 16.11
CA GLU A 90 14.34 19.67 16.73
C GLU A 90 14.42 20.25 18.15
N THR A 91 14.06 19.45 19.15
CA THR A 91 14.55 19.69 20.51
C THR A 91 15.97 19.15 20.59
N GLY A 92 16.94 20.07 20.60
CA GLY A 92 18.35 19.79 20.84
C GLY A 92 19.21 21.04 20.72
#